data_AF-A0A3B9P2H1-F1
#
_entry.id   AF-A0A3B9P2H1-F1
#
_cell.length_a   1.000
_cell.length_b   1.000
_cell.length_c   1.000
_cell.angle_alpha   90.00
_cell.angle_beta   90.00
_cell.angle_gamma   90.00
#
_symmetry.space_group_name_H-M   'P 1'
#
loop_
_entity.id
_entity.type
_entity.pdbx_description
1 polymer ?
#
loop_
_entity_poly.entity_id
_entity_poly.type
_entity_poly.pdbx_seq_one_letter_code
_entity_poly.pdbx_strand_id
1 'polypeptide(L)'
;MGNRISAARCRHSGAIAALLLTLPLAAHASDDLRACMELQGKAPSEQVLECYSRAAQRQLDERDAEKPPAPPAKTYTRSLAEQWTPTDERLHGYKQIYYLFYSHSSRPNDTPTSPNPSNQVPPSYALDKDEMKFQISVKGHMMGEDRTTLWFGYTQLSFWQFYDWEHSQPFRENNFEPELILSHRPQDWSPAPGWATAFINTGVVHHSNGQVLPRSRGWNRIYVQAGLERDFGDGRKLAMLPRLWKRLGSGGTDDDNPDIEHYLGHGDLELRYQHNDKTILTALLRIRSVQLDLALSSKLLTSMLHSTNLHLQYFNGYGESLIDYNQRHHTLGIGISMPFE
;
A
#
# COMPACT_ATOMS: atom_id res chain seq x y z
N MET A 1 63.00 2.04 -29.17
CA MET A 1 61.59 2.51 -29.21
C MET A 1 60.74 1.26 -29.37
N GLY A 2 59.92 0.78 -28.45
CA GLY A 2 59.32 1.35 -27.25
C GLY A 2 57.87 0.85 -27.19
N ASN A 3 57.61 -0.25 -26.49
CA ASN A 3 56.47 -0.38 -25.58
C ASN A 3 56.50 -1.75 -24.87
N ARG A 4 56.72 -1.69 -23.56
CA ARG A 4 56.67 -2.81 -22.63
C ARG A 4 55.22 -3.05 -22.21
N ILE A 5 54.85 -4.32 -22.19
CA ILE A 5 53.67 -4.86 -21.51
C ILE A 5 53.88 -4.67 -20.00
N SER A 6 52.97 -3.95 -19.35
CA SER A 6 52.96 -3.80 -17.89
C SER A 6 52.12 -4.92 -17.28
N ALA A 7 52.78 -5.87 -16.63
CA ALA A 7 52.19 -6.74 -15.62
C ALA A 7 52.69 -6.24 -14.25
N ALA A 8 51.84 -5.51 -13.53
CA ALA A 8 52.16 -5.06 -12.18
C ALA A 8 51.65 -6.08 -11.16
N ARG A 9 52.63 -6.69 -10.49
CA ARG A 9 52.51 -7.66 -9.41
C ARG A 9 51.81 -7.06 -8.20
N CYS A 10 50.98 -7.90 -7.59
CA CYS A 10 50.45 -7.78 -6.25
C CYS A 10 51.58 -7.52 -5.23
N ARG A 11 51.48 -6.43 -4.47
CA ARG A 11 52.21 -6.22 -3.21
C ARG A 11 51.21 -5.76 -2.16
N HIS A 12 50.90 -6.65 -1.24
CA HIS A 12 50.27 -6.33 0.03
C HIS A 12 51.20 -5.41 0.82
N SER A 13 50.72 -4.23 1.18
CA SER A 13 51.26 -3.41 2.26
C SER A 13 50.11 -2.58 2.81
N GLY A 14 49.88 -2.75 4.11
CA GLY A 14 48.65 -2.37 4.77
C GLY A 14 48.46 -0.88 4.96
N ALA A 15 47.19 -0.52 5.14
CA ALA A 15 46.75 0.57 5.97
C ALA A 15 45.24 0.35 6.21
N ILE A 16 44.91 -0.45 7.21
CA ILE A 16 43.57 -0.43 7.81
C ILE A 16 43.49 0.91 8.52
N ALA A 17 42.85 1.90 7.89
CA ALA A 17 42.43 3.12 8.56
C ALA A 17 41.26 2.73 9.48
N ALA A 18 41.59 2.46 10.75
CA ALA A 18 40.62 2.27 11.80
C ALA A 18 39.83 3.56 11.98
N LEU A 19 38.58 3.56 11.52
CA LEU A 19 37.59 4.57 11.86
C LEU A 19 37.17 4.30 13.32
N LEU A 20 37.96 4.81 14.27
CA LEU A 20 37.58 4.90 15.68
C LEU A 20 36.50 5.97 15.82
N LEU A 21 35.26 5.60 15.47
CA LEU A 21 34.08 6.25 16.01
C LEU A 21 34.00 5.84 17.49
N THR A 22 34.52 6.70 18.36
CA THR A 22 34.30 6.64 19.79
C THR A 22 32.80 6.76 20.04
N LEU A 23 32.13 5.62 20.27
CA LEU A 23 30.83 5.53 20.94
C LEU A 23 31.05 5.94 22.41
N PRO A 24 30.59 7.12 22.88
CA PRO A 24 30.73 7.48 24.28
C PRO A 24 29.76 6.67 25.16
N LEU A 25 28.65 6.19 24.60
CA LEU A 25 27.59 5.52 25.35
C LEU A 25 27.97 4.12 25.88
N ALA A 26 28.87 3.40 25.21
CA ALA A 26 29.23 2.05 25.64
C ALA A 26 30.20 2.03 26.84
N ALA A 27 30.93 3.13 27.08
CA ALA A 27 31.95 3.18 28.12
C ALA A 27 31.33 3.23 29.52
N HIS A 28 30.34 4.11 29.74
CA HIS A 28 29.74 4.33 31.07
C HIS A 28 28.87 3.15 31.55
N ALA A 29 28.13 2.51 30.63
CA ALA A 29 27.37 1.31 30.93
C ALA A 29 28.25 0.13 31.39
N SER A 30 29.51 0.09 30.95
CA SER A 30 30.45 -0.97 31.29
C SER A 30 31.11 -0.79 32.67
N ASP A 31 31.24 0.44 33.14
CA ASP A 31 31.89 0.75 34.43
C ASP A 31 30.97 0.47 35.62
N ASP A 32 29.67 0.79 35.52
CA ASP A 32 28.68 0.50 36.56
C ASP A 32 28.53 -1.02 36.79
N LEU A 33 28.53 -1.82 35.70
CA LEU A 33 28.46 -3.28 35.80
C LEU A 33 29.75 -3.89 36.36
N ARG A 34 30.92 -3.30 36.04
CA ARG A 34 32.22 -3.72 36.60
C ARG A 34 32.29 -3.49 38.10
N ALA A 35 31.80 -2.35 38.59
CA ALA A 35 31.72 -2.08 40.02
C ALA A 35 30.84 -3.11 40.76
N CYS A 36 29.71 -3.53 40.16
CA CYS A 36 28.87 -4.58 40.75
C CYS A 36 29.52 -5.97 40.72
N MET A 37 30.34 -6.28 39.69
CA MET A 37 31.10 -7.54 39.65
C MET A 37 32.14 -7.63 40.76
N GLU A 38 32.78 -6.52 41.14
CA GLU A 38 33.81 -6.53 42.20
C GLU A 38 33.24 -6.85 43.60
N LEU A 39 31.92 -6.67 43.79
CA LEU A 39 31.21 -7.03 45.01
C LEU A 39 30.89 -8.53 45.11
N GLN A 40 31.01 -9.29 44.02
CA GLN A 40 30.78 -10.73 44.04
C GLN A 40 31.77 -11.44 44.97
N GLY A 41 31.24 -12.22 45.91
CA GLY A 41 32.04 -12.93 46.90
C GLY A 41 32.60 -12.06 48.03
N LYS A 42 32.39 -10.72 47.98
CA LYS A 42 32.82 -9.77 49.02
C LYS A 42 31.66 -9.15 49.81
N ALA A 43 30.45 -9.17 49.25
CA ALA A 43 29.24 -8.66 49.88
C ALA A 43 28.12 -9.73 49.90
N PRO A 44 27.12 -9.60 50.80
CA PRO A 44 25.92 -10.43 50.76
C PRO A 44 25.24 -10.40 49.39
N SER A 45 24.68 -11.53 48.97
CA SER A 45 24.06 -11.69 47.65
C SER A 45 22.96 -10.67 47.37
N GLU A 46 22.22 -10.26 48.39
CA GLU A 46 21.18 -9.24 48.30
C GLU A 46 21.72 -7.87 47.86
N GLN A 47 22.86 -7.44 48.42
CA GLN A 47 23.51 -6.18 48.05
C GLN A 47 24.09 -6.22 46.64
N VAL A 48 24.61 -7.38 46.23
CA VAL A 48 25.10 -7.59 44.86
C VAL A 48 23.94 -7.51 43.87
N LEU A 49 22.80 -8.13 44.18
CA LEU A 49 21.59 -8.07 43.35
C LEU A 49 21.05 -6.65 43.24
N GLU A 50 21.03 -5.89 44.35
CA GLU A 50 20.58 -4.50 44.38
C GLU A 50 21.51 -3.55 43.60
N CYS A 51 22.80 -3.89 43.49
CA CYS A 51 23.74 -3.17 42.62
C CYS A 51 23.36 -3.37 41.15
N TYR A 52 23.18 -4.64 40.73
CA TYR A 52 22.81 -4.95 39.35
C TYR A 52 21.44 -4.40 38.96
N SER A 53 20.45 -4.42 39.86
CA SER A 53 19.12 -3.87 39.57
C SER A 53 19.16 -2.36 39.34
N ARG A 54 19.95 -1.62 40.13
CA ARG A 54 20.15 -0.17 39.94
C ARG A 54 20.90 0.16 38.66
N ALA A 55 21.96 -0.59 38.34
CA ALA A 55 22.71 -0.40 37.10
C ALA A 55 21.81 -0.67 35.88
N ALA A 56 20.99 -1.71 35.92
CA ALA A 56 20.02 -2.01 34.86
C ALA A 56 18.94 -0.93 34.74
N GLN A 57 18.41 -0.42 35.86
CA GLN A 57 17.39 0.62 35.85
C GLN A 57 17.92 1.92 35.25
N ARG A 58 19.16 2.33 35.59
CA ARG A 58 19.79 3.52 34.99
C ARG A 58 19.94 3.39 33.48
N GLN A 59 20.34 2.22 32.98
CA GLN A 59 20.42 1.98 31.55
C GLN A 59 19.05 2.08 30.85
N LEU A 60 17.98 1.62 31.51
CA LEU A 60 16.62 1.79 31.01
C LEU A 60 16.22 3.26 30.99
N ASP A 61 16.49 3.99 32.08
CA ASP A 61 16.16 5.41 32.22
C ASP A 61 16.93 6.28 31.22
N GLU A 62 18.22 6.01 30.98
CA GLU A 62 19.03 6.71 29.96
C GLU A 62 18.53 6.44 28.54
N ARG A 63 18.21 5.18 28.23
CA ARG A 63 17.62 4.81 26.94
C ARG A 63 16.26 5.47 26.72
N ASP A 64 15.45 5.54 27.78
CA ASP A 64 14.11 6.14 27.71
C ASP A 64 14.18 7.68 27.69
N ALA A 65 15.23 8.29 28.25
CA ALA A 65 15.52 9.73 28.17
C ALA A 65 16.11 10.15 26.80
N GLU A 66 16.84 9.26 26.14
CA GLU A 66 17.35 9.48 24.78
C GLU A 66 16.27 9.24 23.71
N LYS A 67 15.18 8.55 24.07
CA LYS A 67 14.01 8.40 23.20
C LYS A 67 13.39 9.78 22.98
N PRO A 68 13.33 10.29 21.74
CA PRO A 68 12.64 11.54 21.46
C PRO A 68 11.21 11.46 22.01
N PRO A 69 10.63 12.57 22.51
CA PRO A 69 9.25 12.58 22.94
C PRO A 69 8.41 11.98 21.82
N ALA A 70 7.54 11.02 22.18
CA ALA A 70 6.64 10.43 21.21
C ALA A 70 5.97 11.57 20.44
N PRO A 71 6.03 11.57 19.09
CA PRO A 71 5.43 12.64 18.32
C PRO A 71 3.98 12.80 18.78
N PRO A 72 3.47 14.05 18.84
CA PRO A 72 2.07 14.28 19.17
C PRO A 72 1.21 13.34 18.30
N ALA A 73 0.17 12.76 18.91
CA ALA A 73 -0.69 11.76 18.28
C ALA A 73 -0.93 12.10 16.81
N LYS A 74 -0.29 11.33 15.92
CA LYS A 74 -0.15 11.66 14.50
C LYS A 74 -1.51 11.99 13.92
N THR A 75 -1.62 13.12 13.22
CA THR A 75 -2.72 13.35 12.29
C THR A 75 -2.68 12.21 11.27
N TYR A 76 -3.67 11.31 11.30
CA TYR A 76 -3.66 10.02 10.60
C TYR A 76 -3.80 10.11 9.07
N THR A 77 -3.62 11.30 8.49
CA THR A 77 -3.66 11.49 7.06
C THR A 77 -2.47 12.33 6.63
N ARG A 78 -1.41 11.65 6.15
CA ARG A 78 -0.33 12.32 5.42
C ARG A 78 -0.93 12.99 4.18
N SER A 79 -0.45 14.19 3.85
CA SER A 79 -0.78 14.85 2.59
C SER A 79 -0.41 13.94 1.41
N LEU A 80 -1.05 14.14 0.25
CA LEU A 80 -0.69 13.39 -0.95
C LEU A 80 0.80 13.51 -1.29
N ALA A 81 1.42 14.67 -1.07
CA ALA A 81 2.84 14.85 -1.39
C ALA A 81 3.76 14.04 -0.46
N GLU A 82 3.41 13.97 0.82
CA GLU A 82 4.13 13.17 1.81
C GLU A 82 4.03 11.67 1.51
N GLN A 83 2.86 11.18 1.05
CA GLN A 83 2.68 9.78 0.64
C GLN A 83 3.61 9.37 -0.51
N TRP A 84 4.14 10.30 -1.30
CA TRP A 84 5.08 10.04 -2.41
C TRP A 84 6.50 10.54 -2.13
N THR A 85 6.79 10.88 -0.88
CA THR A 85 8.15 11.21 -0.45
C THR A 85 8.82 9.93 0.07
N PRO A 86 10.02 9.58 -0.41
CA PRO A 86 10.77 8.43 0.13
C PRO A 86 11.01 8.60 1.63
N THR A 87 10.88 7.52 2.39
CA THR A 87 11.25 7.46 3.81
C THR A 87 12.14 6.24 4.05
N ASP A 88 12.62 6.07 5.29
CA ASP A 88 13.38 4.87 5.68
C ASP A 88 12.52 3.58 5.74
N GLU A 89 11.18 3.72 5.66
CA GLU A 89 10.26 2.58 5.58
C GLU A 89 10.35 1.93 4.19
N ARG A 90 10.47 0.60 4.16
CA ARG A 90 10.64 -0.13 2.88
C ARG A 90 9.35 -0.26 2.07
N LEU A 91 8.20 -0.24 2.75
CA LEU A 91 6.89 -0.43 2.15
C LEU A 91 5.90 0.55 2.76
N HIS A 92 5.07 1.13 1.90
CA HIS A 92 4.02 2.08 2.25
C HIS A 92 2.68 1.58 1.73
N GLY A 93 1.59 2.03 2.34
CA GLY A 93 0.27 1.93 1.73
C GLY A 93 0.25 2.65 0.37
N TYR A 94 -0.47 2.09 -0.60
CA TYR A 94 -0.59 2.70 -1.93
C TYR A 94 -2.03 3.14 -2.26
N LYS A 95 -2.91 2.17 -2.53
CA LYS A 95 -4.36 2.38 -2.64
C LYS A 95 -5.05 1.99 -1.33
N GLN A 96 -6.36 2.22 -1.24
CA GLN A 96 -7.14 1.86 -0.05
C GLN A 96 -6.93 0.39 0.31
N ILE A 97 -6.48 0.12 1.54
CA ILE A 97 -6.41 -1.23 2.10
C ILE A 97 -7.69 -1.45 2.90
N TYR A 98 -8.44 -2.48 2.57
CA TYR A 98 -9.70 -2.80 3.24
C TYR A 98 -9.97 -4.30 3.26
N TYR A 99 -10.79 -4.69 4.22
CA TYR A 99 -11.30 -6.04 4.40
C TYR A 99 -12.79 -5.95 4.73
N LEU A 100 -13.64 -6.26 3.74
CA LEU A 100 -15.09 -6.36 3.90
C LEU A 100 -15.41 -7.78 4.39
N PHE A 101 -15.82 -7.87 5.65
CA PHE A 101 -16.26 -9.14 6.23
C PHE A 101 -17.53 -9.65 5.56
N TYR A 102 -18.34 -8.76 5.01
CA TYR A 102 -19.55 -9.09 4.27
C TYR A 102 -19.71 -8.14 3.08
N SER A 103 -20.02 -8.70 1.92
CA SER A 103 -20.31 -7.98 0.68
C SER A 103 -21.43 -8.72 -0.07
N HIS A 104 -22.54 -8.03 -0.32
CA HIS A 104 -23.67 -8.58 -1.05
C HIS A 104 -23.67 -8.10 -2.50
N SER A 105 -23.68 -9.02 -3.46
CA SER A 105 -23.84 -8.76 -4.89
C SER A 105 -25.26 -9.01 -5.34
N SER A 106 -25.82 -8.04 -6.05
CA SER A 106 -27.15 -8.16 -6.67
C SER A 106 -27.22 -9.23 -7.75
N ARG A 107 -26.11 -9.51 -8.43
CA ARG A 107 -26.06 -10.44 -9.56
C ARG A 107 -24.64 -11.02 -9.72
N PRO A 108 -24.32 -12.10 -8.98
CA PRO A 108 -23.15 -12.90 -9.24
C PRO A 108 -23.09 -13.37 -10.71
N ASN A 109 -21.87 -13.61 -11.19
CA ASN A 109 -21.60 -13.97 -12.57
C ASN A 109 -21.20 -15.44 -12.68
N ASP A 110 -22.20 -16.31 -12.80
CA ASP A 110 -21.99 -17.77 -12.83
C ASP A 110 -21.40 -18.26 -14.16
N THR A 111 -21.48 -17.44 -15.21
CA THR A 111 -21.07 -17.79 -16.59
C THR A 111 -20.32 -16.63 -17.24
N PRO A 112 -19.14 -16.25 -16.73
CA PRO A 112 -18.37 -15.14 -17.27
C PRO A 112 -17.89 -15.47 -18.69
N THR A 113 -18.08 -14.52 -19.61
CA THR A 113 -17.70 -14.67 -21.02
C THR A 113 -16.92 -13.46 -21.50
N SER A 114 -16.28 -13.56 -22.67
CA SER A 114 -15.76 -12.42 -23.43
C SER A 114 -15.98 -12.66 -24.93
N PRO A 115 -15.75 -11.68 -25.81
CA PRO A 115 -15.77 -11.89 -27.24
C PRO A 115 -14.77 -12.93 -27.75
N ASN A 116 -13.75 -13.28 -26.95
CA ASN A 116 -12.82 -14.34 -27.31
C ASN A 116 -13.51 -15.71 -27.18
N PRO A 117 -13.59 -16.52 -28.27
CA PRO A 117 -14.22 -17.84 -28.23
C PRO A 117 -13.61 -18.82 -27.21
N SER A 118 -12.34 -18.63 -26.84
CA SER A 118 -11.65 -19.45 -25.83
C SER A 118 -12.01 -19.07 -24.39
N ASN A 119 -12.67 -17.92 -24.16
CA ASN A 119 -12.97 -17.38 -22.84
C ASN A 119 -14.46 -17.50 -22.51
N GLN A 120 -15.06 -18.63 -22.90
CA GLN A 120 -16.45 -19.00 -22.63
C GLN A 120 -16.50 -19.95 -21.42
N VAL A 121 -16.78 -19.42 -20.24
CA VAL A 121 -16.78 -20.23 -19.01
C VAL A 121 -18.11 -20.99 -18.92
N PRO A 122 -18.08 -22.33 -18.91
CA PRO A 122 -19.31 -23.12 -18.79
C PRO A 122 -19.92 -22.93 -17.38
N PRO A 123 -21.24 -23.09 -17.23
CA PRO A 123 -21.87 -23.10 -15.91
C PRO A 123 -21.23 -24.19 -15.04
N SER A 124 -20.82 -23.84 -13.82
CA SER A 124 -20.29 -24.80 -12.83
C SER A 124 -21.30 -25.04 -11.70
N TYR A 125 -21.60 -24.00 -10.95
CA TYR A 125 -22.55 -23.96 -9.84
C TYR A 125 -23.05 -22.52 -9.69
N ALA A 126 -24.16 -22.32 -8.97
CA ALA A 126 -24.66 -20.99 -8.68
C ALA A 126 -23.82 -20.35 -7.57
N LEU A 127 -23.22 -19.19 -7.84
CA LEU A 127 -22.45 -18.46 -6.84
C LEU A 127 -23.37 -17.86 -5.79
N ASP A 128 -22.90 -17.84 -4.54
CA ASP A 128 -23.56 -17.10 -3.50
C ASP A 128 -23.48 -15.60 -3.77
N LYS A 129 -24.56 -14.91 -3.37
CA LYS A 129 -24.62 -13.45 -3.45
C LYS A 129 -23.75 -12.78 -2.39
N ASP A 130 -23.43 -13.49 -1.33
CA ASP A 130 -22.68 -12.99 -0.20
C ASP A 130 -21.25 -13.50 -0.25
N GLU A 131 -20.28 -12.60 -0.16
CA GLU A 131 -18.86 -12.94 -0.17
C GLU A 131 -18.05 -12.03 0.76
N MET A 132 -16.84 -12.47 1.11
CA MET A 132 -15.83 -11.58 1.67
C MET A 132 -15.08 -10.92 0.52
N LYS A 133 -14.77 -9.63 0.66
CA LYS A 133 -14.04 -8.85 -0.34
C LYS A 133 -12.91 -8.09 0.32
N PHE A 134 -11.70 -8.16 -0.22
CA PHE A 134 -10.58 -7.42 0.36
C PHE A 134 -9.60 -6.92 -0.68
N GLN A 135 -8.93 -5.82 -0.36
CA GLN A 135 -7.88 -5.24 -1.18
C GLN A 135 -6.63 -5.00 -0.33
N ILE A 136 -5.49 -5.48 -0.84
CA ILE A 136 -4.17 -5.19 -0.31
C ILE A 136 -3.45 -4.34 -1.33
N SER A 137 -2.82 -3.24 -0.91
CA SER A 137 -2.13 -2.34 -1.83
C SER A 137 -0.93 -1.69 -1.17
N VAL A 138 0.25 -2.00 -1.69
CA VAL A 138 1.53 -1.50 -1.17
C VAL A 138 2.39 -0.93 -2.29
N LYS A 139 3.30 -0.04 -1.92
CA LYS A 139 4.36 0.44 -2.79
C LYS A 139 5.69 0.50 -2.05
N GLY A 140 6.77 0.25 -2.78
CA GLY A 140 8.14 0.38 -2.30
C GLY A 140 8.93 1.35 -3.17
N HIS A 141 9.70 2.22 -2.53
CA HIS A 141 10.66 3.08 -3.22
C HIS A 141 11.79 2.20 -3.77
N MET A 142 12.14 2.38 -5.05
CA MET A 142 13.22 1.63 -5.69
C MET A 142 14.48 2.47 -5.83
N MET A 143 14.34 3.67 -6.39
CA MET A 143 15.46 4.56 -6.71
C MET A 143 14.96 5.99 -6.96
N GLY A 144 15.91 6.91 -7.15
CA GLY A 144 15.62 8.33 -7.34
C GLY A 144 15.48 9.05 -6.00
N GLU A 145 15.90 10.30 -5.98
CA GLU A 145 15.90 11.15 -4.79
C GLU A 145 15.15 12.44 -5.11
N ASP A 146 15.00 13.29 -4.10
CA ASP A 146 14.31 14.56 -4.20
C ASP A 146 12.90 14.40 -4.80
N ARG A 147 12.64 15.06 -5.92
CA ARG A 147 11.32 15.24 -6.52
C ARG A 147 10.96 14.19 -7.54
N THR A 148 11.91 13.35 -7.97
CA THR A 148 11.64 12.34 -8.99
C THR A 148 12.08 10.98 -8.49
N THR A 149 11.10 10.11 -8.27
CA THR A 149 11.28 8.84 -7.58
C THR A 149 10.63 7.71 -8.36
N LEU A 150 11.28 6.56 -8.41
CA LEU A 150 10.76 5.35 -9.00
C LEU A 150 10.22 4.44 -7.89
N TRP A 151 9.00 3.96 -8.08
CA TRP A 151 8.30 3.09 -7.15
C TRP A 151 7.87 1.81 -7.85
N PHE A 152 7.91 0.71 -7.10
CA PHE A 152 7.20 -0.51 -7.44
C PHE A 152 5.89 -0.54 -6.63
N GLY A 153 4.76 -0.67 -7.31
CA GLY A 153 3.44 -0.81 -6.71
C GLY A 153 2.90 -2.23 -6.89
N TYR A 154 2.14 -2.71 -5.93
CA TYR A 154 1.39 -3.95 -6.04
C TYR A 154 0.02 -3.76 -5.40
N THR A 155 -1.04 -4.02 -6.17
CA THR A 155 -2.42 -4.09 -5.65
C THR A 155 -3.00 -5.45 -5.95
N GLN A 156 -3.66 -6.05 -4.95
CA GLN A 156 -4.43 -7.27 -5.12
C GLN A 156 -5.86 -7.05 -4.61
N LEU A 157 -6.84 -7.42 -5.42
CA LEU A 157 -8.27 -7.42 -5.08
C LEU A 157 -8.79 -8.85 -5.12
N SER A 158 -9.44 -9.30 -4.05
CA SER A 158 -9.90 -10.68 -3.92
C SER A 158 -11.38 -10.75 -3.53
N PHE A 159 -12.09 -11.71 -4.12
CA PHE A 159 -13.48 -12.03 -3.85
C PHE A 159 -13.59 -13.49 -3.42
N TRP A 160 -14.04 -13.72 -2.19
CA TRP A 160 -14.00 -15.01 -1.53
C TRP A 160 -15.41 -15.46 -1.15
N GLN A 161 -15.86 -16.60 -1.70
CA GLN A 161 -17.16 -17.21 -1.40
C GLN A 161 -17.16 -17.86 -0.02
N PHE A 162 -16.79 -17.09 1.00
CA PHE A 162 -16.68 -17.55 2.39
C PHE A 162 -17.99 -18.09 2.94
N TYR A 163 -19.13 -17.62 2.42
CA TYR A 163 -20.44 -18.07 2.87
C TYR A 163 -20.94 -19.31 2.12
N ASP A 164 -20.23 -19.76 1.08
CA ASP A 164 -20.58 -20.94 0.29
C ASP A 164 -20.02 -22.21 0.93
N TRP A 165 -20.73 -22.67 1.97
CA TRP A 165 -20.39 -23.89 2.70
C TRP A 165 -20.58 -25.17 1.86
N GLU A 166 -21.42 -25.12 0.83
CA GLU A 166 -21.71 -26.28 -0.03
C GLU A 166 -20.55 -26.57 -0.99
N HIS A 167 -19.81 -25.55 -1.43
CA HIS A 167 -18.70 -25.68 -2.39
C HIS A 167 -17.31 -25.49 -1.77
N SER A 168 -17.16 -25.67 -0.45
CA SER A 168 -15.88 -25.54 0.28
C SER A 168 -15.27 -24.13 0.23
N GLN A 169 -16.12 -23.10 0.17
CA GLN A 169 -15.75 -21.71 0.34
C GLN A 169 -14.60 -21.23 -0.57
N PRO A 170 -14.70 -21.39 -1.91
CA PRO A 170 -13.60 -21.10 -2.81
C PRO A 170 -13.40 -19.59 -3.03
N PHE A 171 -12.19 -19.19 -3.40
CA PHE A 171 -12.00 -17.86 -4.01
C PHE A 171 -12.69 -17.84 -5.38
N ARG A 172 -13.62 -16.89 -5.56
CA ARG A 172 -14.29 -16.68 -6.84
C ARG A 172 -13.36 -16.03 -7.84
N GLU A 173 -12.62 -15.02 -7.39
CA GLU A 173 -11.74 -14.20 -8.22
C GLU A 173 -10.61 -13.58 -7.39
N ASN A 174 -9.43 -13.47 -8.01
CA ASN A 174 -8.32 -12.67 -7.53
C ASN A 174 -7.83 -11.80 -8.69
N ASN A 175 -7.50 -10.54 -8.45
CA ASN A 175 -6.94 -9.63 -9.43
C ASN A 175 -5.61 -9.11 -8.92
N PHE A 176 -4.58 -9.22 -9.76
CA PHE A 176 -3.20 -8.87 -9.48
C PHE A 176 -2.80 -7.69 -10.37
N GLU A 177 -2.46 -6.55 -9.76
CA GLU A 177 -2.13 -5.30 -10.44
C GLU A 177 -0.75 -4.78 -9.99
N PRO A 178 0.37 -5.37 -10.45
CA PRO A 178 1.71 -4.81 -10.26
C PRO A 178 1.97 -3.61 -11.19
N GLU A 179 2.72 -2.64 -10.68
CA GLU A 179 2.99 -1.36 -11.34
C GLU A 179 4.45 -0.94 -11.17
N LEU A 180 5.02 -0.31 -12.19
CA LEU A 180 6.21 0.54 -12.05
C LEU A 180 5.80 1.99 -12.27
N ILE A 181 6.14 2.85 -11.33
CA ILE A 181 5.60 4.20 -11.23
C ILE A 181 6.75 5.19 -11.10
N LEU A 182 6.92 6.05 -12.10
CA LEU A 182 7.78 7.22 -12.01
C LEU A 182 6.95 8.38 -11.48
N SER A 183 7.23 8.81 -10.25
CA SER A 183 6.55 9.91 -9.58
C SER A 183 7.40 11.17 -9.63
N HIS A 184 6.85 12.26 -10.15
CA HIS A 184 7.45 13.58 -10.13
C HIS A 184 6.64 14.53 -9.24
N ARG A 185 7.27 15.21 -8.29
CA ARG A 185 6.65 16.16 -7.37
C ARG A 185 7.01 17.59 -7.78
N PRO A 186 6.16 18.28 -8.57
CA PRO A 186 6.46 19.62 -9.08
C PRO A 186 6.49 20.64 -7.93
N GLN A 187 7.31 21.68 -8.08
CA GLN A 187 7.34 22.80 -7.14
C GLN A 187 6.47 23.95 -7.63
N ASP A 188 5.77 24.58 -6.69
CA ASP A 188 5.02 25.83 -6.89
C ASP A 188 4.03 25.77 -8.07
N TRP A 189 3.55 24.56 -8.40
CA TRP A 189 2.51 24.37 -9.41
C TRP A 189 1.15 24.21 -8.75
N SER A 190 0.29 25.19 -9.02
CA SER A 190 -1.10 25.23 -8.61
C SER A 190 -1.98 25.38 -9.85
N PRO A 191 -2.86 24.41 -10.17
CA PRO A 191 -3.70 24.50 -11.35
C PRO A 191 -4.80 25.56 -11.21
N ALA A 192 -5.15 25.92 -9.97
CA ALA A 192 -6.15 26.94 -9.63
C ALA A 192 -5.91 27.46 -8.20
N PRO A 193 -6.49 28.62 -7.82
CA PRO A 193 -6.40 29.13 -6.46
C PRO A 193 -6.87 28.11 -5.40
N GLY A 194 -6.03 27.89 -4.38
CA GLY A 194 -6.29 26.96 -3.29
C GLY A 194 -6.00 25.48 -3.59
N TRP A 195 -5.54 25.15 -4.80
CA TRP A 195 -5.10 23.81 -5.17
C TRP A 195 -3.58 23.70 -5.19
N ALA A 196 -3.05 22.59 -4.68
CA ALA A 196 -1.65 22.22 -4.79
C ALA A 196 -1.54 20.93 -5.61
N THR A 197 -0.57 20.87 -6.53
CA THR A 197 -0.21 19.60 -7.16
C THR A 197 0.82 18.88 -6.30
N ALA A 198 0.42 17.72 -5.76
CA ALA A 198 1.28 16.86 -4.96
C ALA A 198 2.26 16.04 -5.83
N PHE A 199 1.78 15.50 -6.94
CA PHE A 199 2.60 14.70 -7.86
C PHE A 199 1.99 14.62 -9.27
N ILE A 200 2.84 14.22 -10.22
CA ILE A 200 2.50 13.69 -11.53
C ILE A 200 3.20 12.34 -11.65
N ASN A 201 2.40 11.28 -11.74
CA ASN A 201 2.88 9.92 -11.92
C ASN A 201 2.73 9.51 -13.37
N THR A 202 3.74 8.80 -13.87
CA THR A 202 3.65 8.01 -15.10
C THR A 202 3.97 6.57 -14.76
N GLY A 203 3.21 5.61 -15.30
CA GLY A 203 3.41 4.23 -14.93
C GLY A 203 3.07 3.23 -16.02
N VAL A 204 3.67 2.06 -15.89
CA VAL A 204 3.29 0.83 -16.62
C VAL A 204 2.62 -0.10 -15.62
N VAL A 205 1.48 -0.67 -16.00
CA VAL A 205 0.70 -1.57 -15.16
C VAL A 205 0.32 -2.82 -15.93
N HIS A 206 0.59 -3.96 -15.33
CA HIS A 206 -0.01 -5.23 -15.71
C HIS A 206 -1.19 -5.50 -14.79
N HIS A 207 -2.31 -5.97 -15.33
CA HIS A 207 -3.47 -6.34 -14.53
C HIS A 207 -4.04 -7.65 -15.07
N SER A 208 -4.00 -8.71 -14.28
CA SER A 208 -4.54 -10.02 -14.64
C SER A 208 -5.20 -10.69 -13.45
N ASN A 209 -5.99 -11.73 -13.71
CA ASN A 209 -6.61 -12.53 -12.64
C ASN A 209 -5.84 -13.81 -12.29
N GLY A 210 -4.70 -14.05 -12.95
CA GLY A 210 -3.86 -15.23 -12.73
C GLY A 210 -4.54 -16.57 -13.06
N GLN A 211 -5.67 -16.55 -13.78
CA GLN A 211 -6.40 -17.75 -14.20
C GLN A 211 -5.94 -18.23 -15.57
N VAL A 212 -6.19 -19.52 -15.86
CA VAL A 212 -6.05 -20.10 -17.20
C VAL A 212 -7.38 -20.02 -17.96
N LEU A 213 -7.36 -20.28 -19.27
CA LEU A 213 -8.59 -20.40 -20.07
C LEU A 213 -9.54 -21.45 -19.48
N PRO A 214 -10.88 -21.24 -19.52
CA PRO A 214 -11.58 -20.10 -20.12
C PRO A 214 -11.74 -18.88 -19.19
N ARG A 215 -11.28 -18.96 -17.93
CA ARG A 215 -11.45 -17.90 -16.92
C ARG A 215 -10.37 -16.81 -16.98
N SER A 216 -9.33 -16.99 -17.79
CA SER A 216 -8.23 -16.02 -17.91
C SER A 216 -8.75 -14.65 -18.33
N ARG A 217 -8.29 -13.60 -17.65
CA ARG A 217 -8.53 -12.20 -17.98
C ARG A 217 -7.26 -11.41 -17.72
N GLY A 218 -6.95 -10.47 -18.60
CA GLY A 218 -5.73 -9.70 -18.52
C GLY A 218 -5.64 -8.54 -19.50
N TRP A 219 -4.89 -7.52 -19.09
CA TRP A 219 -4.55 -6.37 -19.93
C TRP A 219 -3.37 -5.60 -19.34
N ASN A 220 -2.69 -4.85 -20.21
CA ASN A 220 -1.56 -4.02 -19.85
C ASN A 220 -1.88 -2.57 -20.21
N ARG A 221 -1.41 -1.60 -19.42
CA ARG A 221 -1.61 -0.18 -19.68
C ARG A 221 -0.35 0.63 -19.40
N ILE A 222 -0.18 1.72 -20.14
CA ILE A 222 0.57 2.88 -19.66
C ILE A 222 -0.40 3.92 -19.15
N TYR A 223 -0.03 4.69 -18.14
CA TYR A 223 -0.88 5.75 -17.62
C TYR A 223 -0.11 6.99 -17.20
N VAL A 224 -0.85 8.09 -17.10
CA VAL A 224 -0.47 9.31 -16.41
C VAL A 224 -1.53 9.62 -15.34
N GLN A 225 -1.10 10.01 -14.15
CA GLN A 225 -1.97 10.38 -13.04
C GLN A 225 -1.46 11.65 -12.37
N ALA A 226 -2.35 12.59 -12.09
CA ALA A 226 -2.02 13.74 -11.26
C ALA A 226 -2.58 13.54 -9.86
N GLY A 227 -1.86 14.00 -8.83
CA GLY A 227 -2.38 14.11 -7.46
C GLY A 227 -2.57 15.58 -7.13
N LEU A 228 -3.82 16.01 -6.97
CA LEU A 228 -4.18 17.39 -6.63
C LEU A 228 -4.80 17.40 -5.24
N GLU A 229 -4.39 18.33 -4.38
CA GLU A 229 -4.93 18.48 -3.03
C GLU A 229 -5.40 19.92 -2.80
N ARG A 230 -6.52 20.05 -2.09
CA ARG A 230 -7.04 21.32 -1.60
C ARG A 230 -7.38 21.20 -0.12
N ASP A 231 -6.77 22.06 0.67
CA ASP A 231 -7.08 22.22 2.09
C ASP A 231 -8.08 23.36 2.27
N PHE A 232 -9.19 23.08 2.94
CA PHE A 232 -10.24 24.07 3.24
C PHE A 232 -10.12 24.63 4.67
N GLY A 233 -9.15 24.18 5.46
CA GLY A 233 -9.05 24.47 6.89
C GLY A 233 -10.00 23.61 7.73
N ASP A 234 -9.83 23.70 9.06
CA ASP A 234 -10.65 23.00 10.06
C ASP A 234 -10.72 21.47 9.85
N GLY A 235 -9.62 20.86 9.42
CA GLY A 235 -9.54 19.41 9.18
C GLY A 235 -10.31 18.92 7.95
N ARG A 236 -10.62 19.81 6.99
CA ARG A 236 -11.29 19.46 5.74
C ARG A 236 -10.33 19.50 4.56
N LYS A 237 -10.12 18.37 3.90
CA LYS A 237 -9.22 18.25 2.75
C LYS A 237 -9.91 17.50 1.61
N LEU A 238 -9.65 17.91 0.38
CA LEU A 238 -10.07 17.21 -0.83
C LEU A 238 -8.85 16.86 -1.67
N ALA A 239 -8.68 15.58 -1.94
CA ALA A 239 -7.74 15.07 -2.92
C ALA A 239 -8.48 14.65 -4.19
N MET A 240 -7.93 14.99 -5.36
CA MET A 240 -8.37 14.55 -6.68
C MET A 240 -7.22 13.86 -7.39
N LEU A 241 -7.45 12.63 -7.84
CA LEU A 241 -6.47 11.82 -8.55
C LEU A 241 -7.00 11.39 -9.92
N PRO A 242 -7.10 12.30 -10.91
CA PRO A 242 -7.43 11.93 -12.28
C PRO A 242 -6.30 11.07 -12.88
N ARG A 243 -6.66 9.97 -13.53
CA ARG A 243 -5.74 9.08 -14.23
C ARG A 243 -6.25 8.79 -15.63
N LEU A 244 -5.37 8.89 -16.60
CA LEU A 244 -5.64 8.53 -17.99
C LEU A 244 -4.69 7.41 -18.39
N TRP A 245 -5.18 6.44 -19.15
CA TRP A 245 -4.38 5.32 -19.62
C TRP A 245 -4.60 5.01 -21.08
N LYS A 246 -3.59 4.34 -21.65
CA LYS A 246 -3.65 3.71 -22.95
C LYS A 246 -3.34 2.23 -22.78
N ARG A 247 -4.20 1.36 -23.32
CA ARG A 247 -3.97 -0.08 -23.36
C ARG A 247 -2.75 -0.40 -24.23
N LEU A 248 -1.95 -1.35 -23.76
CA LEU A 248 -0.83 -1.94 -24.49
C LEU A 248 -1.22 -3.33 -25.01
N GLY A 249 -0.76 -3.67 -26.21
CA GLY A 249 -1.10 -4.92 -26.89
C GLY A 249 -2.31 -4.78 -27.82
N SER A 250 -2.40 -5.68 -28.81
CA SER A 250 -3.46 -5.71 -29.81
C SER A 250 -4.56 -6.70 -29.42
N GLY A 251 -5.82 -6.30 -29.55
CA GLY A 251 -7.00 -7.17 -29.39
C GLY A 251 -7.16 -8.22 -30.49
N GLY A 252 -6.11 -9.02 -30.69
CA GLY A 252 -6.10 -10.19 -31.58
C GLY A 252 -6.75 -11.42 -30.93
N THR A 253 -6.58 -12.58 -31.56
CA THR A 253 -7.20 -13.85 -31.12
C THR A 253 -6.73 -14.33 -29.75
N ASP A 254 -5.57 -13.86 -29.29
CA ASP A 254 -4.97 -14.25 -28.02
C ASP A 254 -5.31 -13.26 -26.89
N ASP A 255 -6.14 -12.26 -27.15
CA ASP A 255 -6.62 -11.29 -26.16
C ASP A 255 -7.81 -11.88 -25.40
N ASP A 256 -7.65 -12.12 -24.10
CA ASP A 256 -8.69 -12.67 -23.23
C ASP A 256 -9.95 -11.82 -23.15
N ASN A 257 -9.85 -10.51 -23.36
CA ASN A 257 -10.94 -9.55 -23.21
C ASN A 257 -10.79 -8.37 -24.21
N PRO A 258 -11.07 -8.59 -25.51
CA PRO A 258 -10.84 -7.60 -26.58
C PRO A 258 -11.62 -6.29 -26.43
N ASP A 259 -12.78 -6.36 -25.80
CA ASP A 259 -13.73 -5.26 -25.61
C ASP A 259 -13.61 -4.58 -24.23
N ILE A 260 -12.56 -4.87 -23.44
CA ILE A 260 -12.42 -4.33 -22.07
C ILE A 260 -12.49 -2.79 -21.99
N GLU A 261 -11.97 -2.09 -23.00
CA GLU A 261 -12.01 -0.62 -23.06
C GLU A 261 -13.44 -0.07 -23.24
N HIS A 262 -14.38 -0.86 -23.77
CA HIS A 262 -15.80 -0.47 -23.85
C HIS A 262 -16.43 -0.28 -22.45
N TYR A 263 -15.92 -1.01 -21.47
CA TYR A 263 -16.46 -1.04 -20.11
C TYR A 263 -15.65 -0.16 -19.16
N LEU A 264 -14.33 -0.27 -19.19
CA LEU A 264 -13.45 0.46 -18.28
C LEU A 264 -13.02 1.83 -18.82
N GLY A 265 -13.14 2.07 -20.12
CA GLY A 265 -12.73 3.33 -20.76
C GLY A 265 -11.22 3.55 -20.75
N HIS A 266 -10.82 4.82 -20.83
CA HIS A 266 -9.43 5.26 -20.95
C HIS A 266 -8.96 6.10 -19.76
N GLY A 267 -9.68 6.06 -18.63
CA GLY A 267 -9.34 6.83 -17.44
C GLY A 267 -10.29 6.60 -16.27
N ASP A 268 -9.83 6.99 -15.08
CA ASP A 268 -10.60 7.07 -13.85
C ASP A 268 -10.33 8.37 -13.09
N LEU A 269 -11.24 8.70 -12.18
CA LEU A 269 -11.10 9.81 -11.25
C LEU A 269 -11.37 9.30 -9.85
N GLU A 270 -10.35 9.36 -9.00
CA GLU A 270 -10.51 9.13 -7.57
C GLU A 270 -10.62 10.47 -6.82
N LEU A 271 -11.65 10.60 -5.99
CA LEU A 271 -11.86 11.73 -5.10
C LEU A 271 -11.77 11.23 -3.66
N ARG A 272 -10.98 11.89 -2.81
CA ARG A 272 -10.93 11.60 -1.37
C ARG A 272 -11.25 12.86 -0.60
N TYR A 273 -12.35 12.87 0.12
CA TYR A 273 -12.75 13.97 0.97
C TYR A 273 -12.60 13.57 2.44
N GLN A 274 -11.71 14.25 3.13
CA GLN A 274 -11.55 14.14 4.57
C GLN A 274 -12.38 15.21 5.27
N HIS A 275 -13.13 14.81 6.29
CA HIS A 275 -13.84 15.71 7.19
C HIS A 275 -13.46 15.41 8.65
N ASN A 276 -12.72 16.34 9.25
CA ASN A 276 -12.00 16.16 10.50
C ASN A 276 -11.03 14.96 10.44
N ASP A 277 -10.53 14.49 11.57
CA ASP A 277 -9.69 13.28 11.63
C ASP A 277 -10.52 11.99 11.80
N LYS A 278 -11.81 12.03 11.42
CA LYS A 278 -12.77 10.96 11.75
C LYS A 278 -13.49 10.36 10.54
N THR A 279 -13.65 11.11 9.46
CA THR A 279 -14.47 10.68 8.31
C THR A 279 -13.67 10.86 7.03
N ILE A 280 -13.57 9.79 6.25
CA ILE A 280 -13.00 9.80 4.91
C ILE A 280 -14.06 9.26 3.95
N LEU A 281 -14.41 10.05 2.95
CA LEU A 281 -15.25 9.65 1.82
C LEU A 281 -14.35 9.48 0.61
N THR A 282 -14.38 8.31 -0.02
CA THR A 282 -13.68 8.08 -1.28
C THR A 282 -14.69 7.75 -2.38
N ALA A 283 -14.51 8.33 -3.56
CA ALA A 283 -15.29 8.01 -4.74
C ALA A 283 -14.35 7.67 -5.90
N LEU A 284 -14.50 6.50 -6.49
CA LEU A 284 -13.79 6.09 -7.70
C LEU A 284 -14.77 6.07 -8.87
N LEU A 285 -14.55 6.97 -9.82
CA LEU A 285 -15.42 7.19 -10.97
C LEU A 285 -14.76 6.65 -12.24
N ARG A 286 -15.51 5.87 -13.02
CA ARG A 286 -15.16 5.44 -14.37
C ARG A 286 -16.34 5.70 -15.30
N ILE A 287 -16.12 5.58 -16.60
CA ILE A 287 -17.14 5.86 -17.62
C ILE A 287 -18.46 5.11 -17.41
N ARG A 288 -18.41 3.88 -16.85
CA ARG A 288 -19.59 3.00 -16.64
C ARG A 288 -19.66 2.39 -15.25
N SER A 289 -18.93 2.92 -14.29
CA SER A 289 -18.98 2.45 -12.91
C SER A 289 -18.66 3.54 -11.91
N VAL A 290 -19.21 3.38 -10.71
CA VAL A 290 -18.88 4.19 -9.54
C VAL A 290 -18.67 3.27 -8.35
N GLN A 291 -17.63 3.54 -7.57
CA GLN A 291 -17.46 3.01 -6.23
C GLN A 291 -17.46 4.16 -5.23
N LEU A 292 -18.20 4.00 -4.13
CA LEU A 292 -18.26 4.92 -3.02
C LEU A 292 -17.83 4.19 -1.76
N ASP A 293 -16.94 4.79 -0.99
CA ASP A 293 -16.41 4.26 0.24
C ASP A 293 -16.57 5.30 1.35
N LEU A 294 -17.01 4.85 2.53
CA LEU A 294 -17.09 5.64 3.75
C LEU A 294 -16.26 4.95 4.83
N ALA A 295 -15.16 5.60 5.21
CA ALA A 295 -14.32 5.21 6.34
C ALA A 295 -14.62 6.11 7.54
N LEU A 296 -15.07 5.49 8.64
CA LEU A 296 -15.33 6.14 9.92
C LEU A 296 -14.30 5.67 10.93
N SER A 297 -13.50 6.60 11.47
CA SER A 297 -12.49 6.32 12.47
C SER A 297 -13.11 5.63 13.68
N SER A 298 -12.75 4.37 13.88
CA SER A 298 -13.23 3.58 14.99
C SER A 298 -12.25 3.68 16.15
N LYS A 299 -12.17 4.87 16.77
CA LYS A 299 -11.69 4.93 18.17
C LYS A 299 -12.59 4.13 19.13
N LEU A 300 -13.72 3.61 18.62
CA LEU A 300 -14.73 2.83 19.32
C LEU A 300 -14.49 1.31 19.29
N LEU A 301 -13.68 0.81 18.33
CA LEU A 301 -13.28 -0.59 18.30
C LEU A 301 -12.16 -0.79 19.33
N THR A 302 -12.27 -1.82 20.15
CA THR A 302 -11.52 -2.08 21.38
C THR A 302 -9.98 -1.98 21.21
N SER A 303 -9.28 -1.93 22.35
CA SER A 303 -7.81 -1.90 22.56
C SER A 303 -6.93 -2.81 21.65
N MET A 304 -7.52 -3.68 20.85
CA MET A 304 -6.82 -4.65 19.99
C MET A 304 -6.63 -4.17 18.53
N LEU A 305 -7.39 -3.17 18.05
CA LEU A 305 -7.36 -2.70 16.66
C LEU A 305 -7.02 -1.21 16.56
N HIS A 306 -5.87 -0.82 17.11
CA HIS A 306 -5.33 0.52 16.92
C HIS A 306 -5.14 0.79 15.40
N SER A 307 -5.56 1.96 14.93
CA SER A 307 -5.41 2.42 13.52
C SER A 307 -6.30 1.73 12.47
N THR A 308 -7.56 1.41 12.81
CA THR A 308 -8.56 0.94 11.83
C THR A 308 -9.77 1.88 11.74
N ASN A 309 -10.43 1.87 10.58
CA ASN A 309 -11.69 2.54 10.34
C ASN A 309 -12.79 1.49 10.10
N LEU A 310 -14.01 1.75 10.59
CA LEU A 310 -15.20 1.08 10.05
C LEU A 310 -15.38 1.51 8.60
N HIS A 311 -15.58 0.56 7.70
CA HIS A 311 -15.61 0.78 6.27
C HIS A 311 -16.93 0.30 5.66
N LEU A 312 -17.63 1.19 4.98
CA LEU A 312 -18.78 0.86 4.14
C LEU A 312 -18.39 1.10 2.68
N GLN A 313 -18.76 0.18 1.81
CA GLN A 313 -18.47 0.27 0.38
C GLN A 313 -19.72 -0.02 -0.44
N TYR A 314 -19.94 0.79 -1.47
CA TYR A 314 -20.97 0.57 -2.48
C TYR A 314 -20.32 0.65 -3.86
N PHE A 315 -20.52 -0.38 -4.68
CA PHE A 315 -20.14 -0.37 -6.10
C PHE A 315 -21.38 -0.49 -6.97
N ASN A 316 -21.40 0.20 -8.11
CA ASN A 316 -22.42 0.03 -9.14
C ASN A 316 -21.81 0.26 -10.53
N GLY A 317 -21.93 -0.74 -11.40
CA GLY A 317 -21.50 -0.64 -12.79
C GLY A 317 -20.84 -1.90 -13.29
N TYR A 318 -19.82 -1.72 -14.13
CA TYR A 318 -19.04 -2.78 -14.78
C TYR A 318 -17.61 -2.81 -14.25
N GLY A 319 -16.97 -3.99 -14.23
CA GLY A 319 -15.55 -4.12 -13.90
C GLY A 319 -15.20 -3.77 -12.46
N GLU A 320 -16.00 -4.29 -11.53
CA GLU A 320 -15.57 -4.41 -10.13
C GLU A 320 -14.37 -5.35 -10.01
N SER A 321 -14.36 -6.41 -10.83
CA SER A 321 -13.28 -7.38 -11.00
C SER A 321 -12.99 -7.61 -12.48
N LEU A 322 -11.86 -8.24 -12.82
CA LEU A 322 -11.55 -8.58 -14.21
C LEU A 322 -12.49 -9.65 -14.78
N ILE A 323 -12.86 -10.69 -14.01
CA ILE A 323 -13.82 -11.69 -14.50
C ILE A 323 -15.21 -11.10 -14.75
N ASP A 324 -15.55 -10.00 -14.07
CA ASP A 324 -16.82 -9.27 -14.21
C ASP A 324 -16.70 -7.97 -15.02
N TYR A 325 -15.64 -7.81 -15.83
CA TYR A 325 -15.40 -6.55 -16.57
C TYR A 325 -16.57 -6.13 -17.47
N ASN A 326 -17.28 -7.11 -18.05
CA ASN A 326 -18.43 -6.90 -18.93
C ASN A 326 -19.78 -7.23 -18.28
N GLN A 327 -19.81 -7.49 -16.97
CA GLN A 327 -21.03 -7.78 -16.22
C GLN A 327 -21.46 -6.58 -15.39
N ARG A 328 -22.70 -6.13 -15.56
CA ARG A 328 -23.27 -5.07 -14.72
C ARG A 328 -23.86 -5.64 -13.45
N HIS A 329 -23.44 -5.12 -12.32
CA HIS A 329 -24.05 -5.39 -11.03
C HIS A 329 -23.81 -4.21 -10.07
N HIS A 330 -24.36 -4.34 -8.87
CA HIS A 330 -24.01 -3.51 -7.73
C HIS A 330 -23.73 -4.38 -6.51
N THR A 331 -22.81 -3.91 -5.67
CA THR A 331 -22.45 -4.53 -4.40
C THR A 331 -22.59 -3.54 -3.25
N LEU A 332 -22.92 -4.05 -2.07
CA LEU A 332 -22.88 -3.32 -0.80
C LEU A 332 -22.10 -4.15 0.20
N GLY A 333 -21.05 -3.57 0.79
CA GLY A 333 -20.21 -4.28 1.74
C GLY A 333 -19.86 -3.45 2.97
N ILE A 334 -19.51 -4.17 4.03
CA ILE A 334 -19.13 -3.64 5.33
C ILE A 334 -17.90 -4.38 5.86
N GLY A 335 -16.97 -3.64 6.44
CA GLY A 335 -15.87 -4.20 7.20
C GLY A 335 -14.96 -3.15 7.76
N ILE A 336 -13.64 -3.33 7.59
CA ILE A 336 -12.63 -2.43 8.12
C ILE A 336 -11.68 -1.96 7.02
N SER A 337 -11.08 -0.80 7.25
CA SER A 337 -10.01 -0.28 6.39
C SER A 337 -8.89 0.35 7.20
N MET A 338 -7.71 0.40 6.57
CA MET A 338 -6.55 1.10 7.12
C MET A 338 -6.54 2.56 6.61
N PRO A 339 -6.07 3.51 7.42
CA PRO A 339 -5.85 4.88 6.94
C PRO A 339 -4.82 4.91 5.80
N PHE A 340 -4.88 5.96 4.98
CA PHE A 340 -3.82 6.25 4.00
C PHE A 340 -2.61 6.82 4.74
N GLU A 341 -1.66 5.95 5.11
CA GLU A 341 -0.40 6.33 5.79
C GLU A 341 0.73 6.72 4.83
#